data_AF-A0A966NIJ8-F1
#
_entry.id   AF-A0A966NIJ8-F1
#
_cell.length_a   1.000
_cell.length_b   1.000
_cell.length_c   1.000
_cell.angle_alpha   90.00
_cell.angle_beta   90.00
_cell.angle_gamma   90.00
#
_symmetry.space_group_name_H-M   'P 1'
#
loop_
_entity.id
_entity.type
_entity.pdbx_description
1 polymer ?
#
loop_
_entity_poly.entity_id
_entity_poly.type
_entity_poly.pdbx_seq_one_letter_code
_entity_poly.pdbx_strand_id
1 'polypeptide(L)' 'NTTMMREIATRGNIEVKTADNYDWRGDAIEAECFAFLAARSLANLPISYPKTTGVLKPLTGGVIAYPK' A
#
# COMPACT_ATOMS: atom_id res chain seq x y z
N ASN A 1 -4.99 17.16 -5.08
CA ASN A 1 -5.34 18.43 -4.41
C ASN A 1 -4.07 19.27 -4.28
N THR A 2 -3.95 20.34 -5.05
CA THR A 2 -2.71 21.15 -5.13
C THR A 2 -2.41 21.95 -3.86
N THR A 3 -3.43 22.41 -3.14
CA THR A 3 -3.27 23.13 -1.86
C THR A 3 -2.65 22.24 -0.80
N MET A 4 -3.13 21.00 -0.64
CA MET A 4 -2.57 20.06 0.33
C MET A 4 -1.10 19.73 0.03
N MET A 5 -0.77 19.49 -1.24
CA MET A 5 0.61 19.20 -1.65
C MET A 5 1.57 20.35 -1.32
N ARG A 6 1.13 21.59 -1.56
CA ARG A 6 1.90 22.79 -1.21
C ARG A 6 2.10 22.92 0.30
N GLU A 7 1.05 22.75 1.09
CA GLU A 7 1.14 22.87 2.55
C GLU A 7 2.05 21.79 3.17
N ILE A 8 1.99 20.55 2.66
CA ILE A 8 2.90 19.47 3.08
C ILE A 8 4.35 19.82 2.76
N ALA A 9 4.62 20.31 1.54
CA ALA A 9 5.97 20.71 1.14
C ALA A 9 6.52 21.82 2.03
N THR A 10 5.74 22.88 2.25
CA THR A 10 6.14 24.05 3.06
C THR A 10 6.38 23.67 4.52
N ARG A 11 5.44 22.94 5.15
CA ARG A 11 5.53 22.62 6.58
C ARG A 11 6.54 21.52 6.88
N GLY A 12 6.68 20.55 5.98
CA GLY A 12 7.66 19.49 6.11
C GLY A 12 9.07 19.92 5.73
N ASN A 13 9.23 21.04 5.03
CA ASN A 13 10.49 21.45 4.40
C ASN A 13 11.10 20.32 3.57
N ILE A 14 10.25 19.64 2.79
CA ILE A 14 10.60 18.49 1.96
C ILE A 14 10.08 18.68 0.53
N GLU A 15 10.74 18.02 -0.41
CA GLU A 15 10.20 17.84 -1.75
C GLU A 15 9.03 16.85 -1.72
N VAL A 16 7.91 17.22 -2.34
CA VAL A 16 6.73 16.36 -2.46
C VAL A 16 6.56 15.96 -3.92
N LYS A 17 6.51 14.65 -4.16
CA LYS A 17 6.27 14.04 -5.48
C LYS A 17 5.01 13.19 -5.43
N THR A 18 4.26 13.16 -6.53
CA THR A 18 3.14 12.22 -6.69
C THR A 18 3.66 10.87 -7.19
N ALA A 19 2.82 9.84 -7.04
CA ALA A 19 3.08 8.53 -7.62
C ALA A 19 3.29 8.62 -9.14
N ASP A 20 2.54 9.50 -9.82
CA ASP A 20 2.63 9.69 -11.27
C ASP A 20 3.99 10.23 -11.73
N ASN A 21 4.76 10.88 -10.84
CA ASN A 21 6.14 11.29 -11.14
C ASN A 21 7.11 10.11 -11.31
N TYR A 22 6.69 8.90 -10.93
CA TYR A 22 7.47 7.66 -10.97
C TYR A 22 6.82 6.59 -11.88
N ASP A 23 6.00 7.01 -12.84
CA ASP A 23 5.24 6.14 -13.75
C ASP A 23 4.30 5.15 -13.01
N TRP A 24 3.91 5.49 -11.78
CA TRP A 24 2.91 4.72 -11.04
C TRP A 24 1.52 5.27 -11.33
N ARG A 25 0.53 4.37 -11.29
CA ARG A 25 -0.88 4.75 -11.47
C ARG A 25 -1.47 5.16 -10.12
N GLY A 26 -1.27 6.42 -9.71
CA GLY A 26 -1.70 6.90 -8.39
C GLY A 26 -3.16 6.59 -8.06
N ASP A 27 -4.05 6.68 -9.05
CA ASP A 27 -5.49 6.41 -8.89
C ASP A 27 -5.82 4.90 -8.72
N ALA A 28 -4.94 4.01 -9.15
CA ALA A 28 -5.17 2.55 -9.14
C ALA A 28 -4.26 1.79 -8.17
N ILE A 29 -3.25 2.45 -7.58
CA ILE A 29 -2.20 1.78 -6.80
C ILE A 29 -2.74 1.01 -5.60
N GLU A 30 -3.81 1.49 -4.97
CA GLU A 30 -4.46 0.79 -3.86
C GLU A 30 -5.12 -0.51 -4.33
N ALA A 31 -5.79 -0.49 -5.48
CA ALA A 31 -6.40 -1.69 -6.06
C ALA A 31 -5.33 -2.72 -6.47
N GLU A 32 -4.21 -2.27 -7.04
CA GLU A 32 -3.06 -3.11 -7.38
C GLU A 32 -2.42 -3.72 -6.12
N CYS A 33 -2.34 -2.95 -5.02
CA CYS A 33 -1.90 -3.44 -3.72
C CYS A 33 -2.80 -4.58 -3.20
N PHE A 34 -4.13 -4.41 -3.24
CA PHE A 34 -5.06 -5.48 -2.84
C PHE A 34 -4.92 -6.75 -3.69
N ALA A 35 -4.72 -6.60 -5.00
CA ALA A 35 -4.47 -7.74 -5.89
C ALA A 35 -3.18 -8.49 -5.49
N PHE A 36 -2.11 -7.76 -5.18
CA PHE A 36 -0.86 -8.33 -4.69
C PHE A 36 -1.03 -9.05 -3.35
N LEU A 37 -1.76 -8.46 -2.40
CA LEU A 37 -2.06 -9.09 -1.11
C LEU A 37 -2.85 -10.39 -1.30
N ALA A 38 -3.85 -10.40 -2.19
CA ALA A 38 -4.63 -11.60 -2.51
C ALA A 38 -3.75 -12.72 -3.10
N ALA A 39 -2.86 -12.39 -4.05
CA ALA A 39 -1.92 -13.35 -4.63
C ALA A 39 -0.97 -13.94 -3.56
N ARG A 40 -0.51 -13.11 -2.61
CA ARG A 40 0.31 -13.58 -1.48
C ARG A 40 -0.45 -14.47 -0.52
N SER A 41 -1.69 -14.12 -0.19
CA SER A 41 -2.57 -14.97 0.63
C SER A 41 -2.77 -16.34 0.00
N LEU A 42 -3.02 -16.40 -1.32
CA LEU A 42 -3.13 -17.67 -2.07
C LEU A 42 -1.84 -18.49 -2.03
N ALA A 43 -0.68 -17.83 -2.07
CA ALA A 43 0.64 -18.46 -1.95
C ALA A 43 1.07 -18.74 -0.49
N ASN A 44 0.20 -18.47 0.50
CA ASN A 44 0.51 -18.55 1.94
C ASN A 44 1.76 -17.75 2.37
N LEU A 45 1.99 -16.61 1.72
CA LEU A 45 3.11 -15.72 2.03
C LEU A 45 2.68 -14.60 3.00
N PRO A 46 3.60 -14.08 3.83
CA PRO A 46 3.27 -13.04 4.80
C PRO A 46 2.76 -11.74 4.14
N ILE A 47 1.74 -11.13 4.72
CA ILE A 47 1.16 -9.84 4.31
C ILE A 47 1.23 -8.78 5.42
N SER A 48 1.57 -9.17 6.64
CA SER A 48 1.71 -8.29 7.79
C SER A 48 3.06 -8.52 8.46
N TYR A 49 3.76 -7.43 8.83
CA TYR A 49 5.15 -7.48 9.30
C TYR A 49 5.34 -6.67 10.59
N PRO A 50 6.24 -7.11 11.50
CA PRO A 50 6.40 -6.48 12.81
C PRO A 50 6.66 -4.98 12.76
N LYS A 51 7.51 -4.52 11.83
CA LYS A 51 7.89 -3.10 11.72
C LYS A 51 6.78 -2.18 11.18
N THR A 52 5.74 -2.75 10.57
CA THR A 52 4.66 -1.97 9.95
C THR A 52 3.39 -2.01 10.79
N THR A 53 3.03 -3.19 11.33
CA THR A 53 1.74 -3.41 12.02
C THR A 53 1.87 -3.85 13.48
N GLY A 54 3.10 -4.12 13.97
CA GLY A 54 3.33 -4.55 15.35
C GLY A 54 3.08 -6.04 15.63
N VAL A 55 2.80 -6.86 14.62
CA VAL A 55 2.69 -8.32 14.79
C VAL A 55 4.01 -8.92 15.31
N LEU A 56 3.96 -9.99 16.11
CA LEU A 56 5.16 -10.57 16.75
C LEU A 56 6.15 -11.19 15.75
N LYS A 57 5.66 -11.73 14.64
CA LYS A 57 6.42 -12.32 13.53
C LYS A 57 5.67 -12.09 12.22
N PRO A 58 6.27 -12.22 11.03
CA PRO A 58 5.55 -12.11 9.78
C PRO A 58 4.33 -13.04 9.73
N LEU A 59 3.16 -12.50 9.41
CA LEU A 59 1.89 -13.24 9.36
C LEU A 59 1.28 -13.20 7.96
N THR A 60 0.77 -14.35 7.52
CA THR A 60 -0.21 -14.43 6.41
C THR A 60 -1.58 -13.92 6.88
N GLY A 61 -2.56 -13.86 5.99
CA GLY A 61 -3.94 -13.48 6.32
C GLY A 61 -4.88 -13.50 5.12
N GLY A 62 -6.05 -12.91 5.28
CA GLY A 62 -7.13 -12.96 4.29
C GLY A 62 -8.00 -14.22 4.41
N VAL A 63 -9.14 -14.21 3.72
CA VAL A 63 -10.07 -15.35 3.65
C VAL A 63 -10.37 -15.63 2.18
N ILE A 64 -10.21 -16.87 1.74
CA ILE A 64 -10.53 -17.28 0.36
C ILE A 64 -12.04 -17.48 0.25
N ALA A 65 -12.68 -16.65 -0.56
CA ALA A 65 -14.06 -16.83 -0.98
C ALA A 65 -14.08 -17.53 -2.34
N TYR A 66 -14.64 -18.73 -2.39
CA TYR A 66 -14.80 -19.45 -3.66
C TYR A 66 -16.01 -18.89 -4.43
N PRO A 67 -15.94 -18.81 -5.77
CA PRO A 67 -17.08 -18.44 -6.59
C PRO A 67 -18.23 -19.45 -6.37
N LYS A 68 -19.46 -18.98 -6.56
CA LYS A 68 -20.65 -19.85 -6.54
C LYS A 68 -20.78 -20.63 -7.84
#